data_AF-A0A430M2M0-F1
#
_entry.id   AF-A0A430M2M0-F1
#
_cell.length_a   1.000
_cell.length_b   1.000
_cell.length_c   1.000
_cell.angle_alpha   90.00
_cell.angle_beta   90.00
_cell.angle_gamma   90.00
#
_symmetry.space_group_name_H-M   'P 1'
#
loop_
_entity.id
_entity.type
_entity.pdbx_description
1 polymer ?
#
loop_
_entity_poly.entity_id
_entity_poly.type
_entity_poly.pdbx_seq_one_letter_code
_entity_poly.pdbx_strand_id
1 'polypeptide(L)'
;MLSILKTTTLLAALAAAKHYDHPDCVSGAHVIAVRGSLEAQGPGIIGEVADKILNRIPDSDMVSLVYPAQYDPYQPSQTEGVRTLTKVLNKYAKACPKTKMILLGFSQGAHIIADVMCGASSEGFPATKPQPPKISSKVAALVLMGDPSITEGQPFHMGSSQGNGIFPRQRPGGCQCISHKTVSFCDAGDPFCEAGSHELAVHMNYVVAYGDIAADFAVSMFHRA
;
A
#
# COMPACT_ATOMS: atom_id res chain seq x y z
N MET A 1 -42.99 -26.31 -32.23
CA MET A 1 -42.77 -24.99 -31.61
C MET A 1 -41.31 -24.93 -31.19
N LEU A 2 -40.52 -24.12 -31.90
CA LEU A 2 -39.08 -23.92 -31.70
C LEU A 2 -38.89 -22.93 -30.54
N SER A 3 -38.20 -23.32 -29.47
CA SER A 3 -37.77 -22.38 -28.42
C SER A 3 -36.27 -22.18 -28.54
N ILE A 4 -35.87 -21.04 -29.10
CA ILE A 4 -34.47 -20.66 -29.30
C ILE A 4 -33.99 -20.00 -28.01
N LEU A 5 -33.20 -20.74 -27.23
CA LEU A 5 -32.54 -20.20 -26.04
C LEU A 5 -31.39 -19.29 -26.49
N LYS A 6 -31.57 -17.97 -26.36
CA LYS A 6 -30.49 -17.00 -26.60
C LYS A 6 -29.51 -17.06 -25.43
N THR A 7 -28.39 -17.73 -25.61
CA THR A 7 -27.23 -17.63 -24.71
C THR A 7 -26.55 -16.29 -24.93
N THR A 8 -26.75 -15.34 -24.03
CA THR A 8 -25.97 -14.11 -23.93
C THR A 8 -24.61 -14.44 -23.33
N THR A 9 -23.58 -14.48 -24.16
CA THR A 9 -22.18 -14.62 -23.71
C THR A 9 -21.75 -13.33 -23.04
N LEU A 10 -21.56 -13.36 -21.71
CA LEU A 10 -20.99 -12.24 -20.96
C LEU A 10 -19.47 -12.21 -21.23
N LEU A 11 -18.99 -11.27 -22.05
CA LEU A 11 -17.56 -11.01 -22.16
C LEU A 11 -17.08 -10.35 -20.86
N ALA A 12 -16.42 -11.13 -20.01
CA ALA A 12 -15.59 -10.55 -18.96
C ALA A 12 -14.41 -9.84 -19.63
N ALA A 13 -14.32 -8.52 -19.49
CA ALA A 13 -13.12 -7.78 -19.87
C ALA A 13 -12.00 -8.21 -18.90
N LEU A 14 -11.10 -9.08 -19.35
CA LEU A 14 -9.83 -9.28 -18.66
C LEU A 14 -9.04 -7.97 -18.77
N ALA A 15 -9.02 -7.17 -17.71
CA ALA A 15 -7.98 -6.18 -17.53
C ALA A 15 -6.65 -6.95 -17.52
N ALA A 16 -5.90 -6.87 -18.62
CA ALA A 16 -4.59 -7.49 -18.70
C ALA A 16 -3.73 -6.91 -17.59
N ALA A 17 -3.31 -7.76 -16.64
CA ALA A 17 -2.26 -7.39 -15.71
C ALA A 17 -1.03 -7.01 -16.54
N LYS A 18 -0.69 -5.71 -16.59
CA LYS A 18 0.55 -5.26 -17.25
C LYS A 18 1.70 -6.05 -16.65
N HIS A 19 2.36 -6.87 -17.47
CA HIS A 19 3.52 -7.63 -17.05
C HIS A 19 4.64 -6.65 -16.72
N TYR A 20 5.22 -6.77 -15.53
CA TYR A 20 6.29 -5.91 -15.06
C TYR A 20 7.61 -6.04 -15.85
N ASP A 21 7.68 -6.82 -16.94
CA ASP A 21 8.93 -7.11 -17.67
C ASP A 21 9.60 -5.89 -18.30
N HIS A 22 8.81 -4.93 -18.75
CA HIS A 22 9.30 -3.62 -19.18
C HIS A 22 8.33 -2.55 -18.68
N PRO A 23 8.58 -1.91 -17.52
CA PRO A 23 7.69 -0.88 -17.03
C PRO A 23 7.77 0.35 -17.94
N ASP A 24 6.61 0.84 -18.37
CA ASP A 24 6.50 2.13 -19.05
C ASP A 24 6.81 3.23 -18.04
N CYS A 25 7.80 4.07 -18.35
CA CYS A 25 8.13 5.19 -17.48
C CYS A 25 7.16 6.34 -17.72
N VAL A 26 6.67 6.94 -16.63
CA VAL A 26 5.78 8.10 -16.67
C VAL A 26 6.50 9.37 -16.24
N SER A 27 6.07 10.52 -16.77
CA SER A 27 6.59 11.85 -16.38
C SER A 27 5.97 12.36 -15.07
N GLY A 28 4.77 11.88 -14.73
CA GLY A 28 4.14 12.10 -13.42
C GLY A 28 4.64 11.11 -12.36
N ALA A 29 3.74 10.75 -11.44
CA ALA A 29 3.99 9.76 -10.40
C ALA A 29 3.64 8.34 -10.88
N HIS A 30 4.46 7.37 -10.49
CA HIS A 30 4.10 5.96 -10.57
C HIS A 30 3.47 5.52 -9.24
N VAL A 31 2.14 5.43 -9.20
CA VAL A 31 1.41 5.08 -7.98
C VAL A 31 1.26 3.56 -7.89
N ILE A 32 1.69 2.98 -6.77
CA ILE A 32 1.55 1.54 -6.49
C ILE A 32 0.54 1.39 -5.36
N ALA A 33 -0.64 0.88 -5.70
CA ALA A 33 -1.69 0.53 -4.75
C ALA A 33 -1.51 -0.92 -4.25
N VAL A 34 -1.53 -1.10 -2.94
CA VAL A 34 -1.44 -2.39 -2.26
C VAL A 34 -2.69 -2.60 -1.42
N ARG A 35 -3.61 -3.40 -1.95
CA ARG A 35 -4.91 -3.72 -1.33
C ARG A 35 -4.77 -4.46 0.00
N GLY A 36 -5.80 -4.42 0.83
CA GLY A 36 -5.95 -5.20 2.06
C GLY A 36 -6.41 -6.63 1.83
N SER A 37 -6.53 -7.38 2.93
CA SER A 37 -6.95 -8.78 2.92
C SER A 37 -8.35 -8.94 2.30
N LEU A 38 -8.56 -10.04 1.58
CA LEU A 38 -9.83 -10.45 0.95
C LEU A 38 -10.35 -9.55 -0.18
N GLU A 39 -9.71 -8.41 -0.42
CA GLU A 39 -10.01 -7.59 -1.59
C GLU A 39 -9.64 -8.32 -2.88
N ALA A 40 -10.46 -8.17 -3.92
CA ALA A 40 -10.18 -8.73 -5.25
C ALA A 40 -8.88 -8.14 -5.83
N GLN A 41 -8.20 -8.90 -6.69
CA GLN A 41 -7.00 -8.39 -7.35
C GLN A 41 -7.30 -7.10 -8.11
N GLY A 42 -6.56 -6.04 -7.79
CA GLY A 42 -6.84 -4.67 -8.19
C GLY A 42 -6.36 -3.70 -7.12
N PRO A 43 -6.73 -2.42 -7.20
CA PRO A 43 -6.24 -1.41 -6.27
C PRO A 43 -6.90 -1.51 -4.88
N GLY A 44 -8.02 -2.22 -4.75
CA GLY A 44 -8.82 -2.23 -3.52
C GLY A 44 -9.41 -0.85 -3.21
N ILE A 45 -9.89 -0.66 -1.98
CA ILE A 45 -10.47 0.62 -1.53
C ILE A 45 -9.45 1.77 -1.56
N ILE A 46 -8.16 1.48 -1.40
CA ILE A 46 -7.10 2.49 -1.45
C ILE A 46 -6.92 3.09 -2.86
N GLY A 47 -7.52 2.46 -3.88
CA GLY A 47 -7.59 3.00 -5.23
C GLY A 47 -8.25 4.38 -5.33
N GLU A 48 -9.20 4.70 -4.45
CA GLU A 48 -9.82 6.03 -4.44
C GLU A 48 -8.80 7.14 -4.10
N VAL A 49 -7.86 6.86 -3.20
CA VAL A 49 -6.75 7.79 -2.88
C VAL A 49 -5.81 7.92 -4.08
N ALA A 50 -5.57 6.82 -4.81
CA ALA A 50 -4.77 6.85 -6.03
C ALA A 50 -5.43 7.72 -7.10
N ASP A 51 -6.73 7.58 -7.34
CA ASP A 51 -7.47 8.39 -8.31
C ASP A 51 -7.40 9.88 -7.97
N LYS A 52 -7.55 10.24 -6.68
CA LYS A 52 -7.36 11.62 -6.20
C LYS A 52 -5.96 12.16 -6.51
N ILE A 53 -4.92 11.34 -6.38
CA ILE A 53 -3.52 11.72 -6.70
C ILE A 53 -3.33 11.88 -8.21
N LEU A 54 -3.79 10.92 -9.02
CA LEU A 54 -3.66 10.94 -10.48
C LEU A 54 -4.34 12.19 -11.09
N ASN A 55 -5.47 12.61 -10.52
CA ASN A 55 -6.16 13.84 -10.94
C ASN A 55 -5.39 15.13 -10.61
N ARG A 56 -4.42 15.08 -9.68
CA ARG A 56 -3.65 16.25 -9.20
C ARG A 56 -2.21 16.27 -9.72
N ILE A 57 -1.72 15.15 -10.25
CA ILE A 57 -0.39 15.01 -10.84
C ILE A 57 -0.55 14.52 -12.28
N PRO A 58 -0.52 15.42 -13.29
CA PRO A 58 -0.61 15.05 -14.70
C PRO A 58 0.43 14.00 -15.11
N ASP A 59 0.09 13.22 -16.13
CA ASP A 59 0.92 12.14 -16.69
C ASP A 59 1.35 11.07 -15.66
N SER A 60 0.57 10.88 -14.59
CA SER A 60 0.77 9.80 -13.63
C SER A 60 0.06 8.52 -14.07
N ASP A 61 0.52 7.37 -13.58
CA ASP A 61 -0.19 6.10 -13.69
C ASP A 61 -0.39 5.44 -12.33
N MET A 62 -1.28 4.44 -12.31
CA MET A 62 -1.48 3.57 -11.17
C MET A 62 -1.33 2.12 -11.60
N VAL A 63 -0.63 1.35 -10.78
CA VAL A 63 -0.59 -0.11 -10.84
C VAL A 63 -0.96 -0.70 -9.48
N SER A 64 -1.49 -1.92 -9.49
CA SER A 64 -1.83 -2.65 -8.27
C SER A 64 -0.85 -3.79 -8.06
N LEU A 65 -0.37 -3.95 -6.83
CA LEU A 65 0.49 -5.08 -6.50
C LEU A 65 -0.26 -6.39 -6.68
N VAL A 66 0.33 -7.32 -7.43
CA VAL A 66 -0.18 -8.69 -7.56
C VAL A 66 0.38 -9.54 -6.44
N TYR A 67 -0.45 -9.89 -5.47
CA TYR A 67 -0.10 -10.73 -4.33
C TYR A 67 -1.37 -11.41 -3.78
N PRO A 68 -1.26 -12.43 -2.90
CA PRO A 68 -2.42 -13.22 -2.50
C PRO A 68 -3.52 -12.45 -1.76
N ALA A 69 -3.17 -11.51 -0.89
CA ALA A 69 -4.08 -10.79 0.01
C ALA A 69 -5.03 -11.72 0.80
N GLN A 70 -4.54 -12.86 1.27
CA GLN A 70 -5.32 -13.78 2.10
C GLN A 70 -5.34 -13.28 3.55
N TYR A 71 -6.51 -13.37 4.19
CA TYR A 71 -6.61 -13.16 5.64
C TYR A 71 -6.16 -14.39 6.43
N ASP A 72 -6.45 -15.59 5.93
CA ASP A 72 -6.03 -16.84 6.55
C ASP A 72 -5.59 -17.84 5.45
N PRO A 73 -4.30 -18.25 5.42
CA PRO A 73 -3.22 -17.84 6.33
C PRO A 73 -2.65 -16.44 5.98
N TYR A 74 -2.62 -15.54 6.97
CA TYR A 74 -2.13 -14.15 6.80
C TYR A 74 -0.63 -14.08 6.47
N GLN A 75 0.20 -14.74 7.29
CA GLN A 75 1.66 -14.58 7.26
C GLN A 75 2.28 -14.95 5.90
N PRO A 76 1.93 -16.09 5.26
CA PRO A 76 2.43 -16.42 3.92
C PRO A 76 2.02 -15.39 2.86
N SER A 77 0.77 -14.89 2.94
CA SER A 77 0.26 -13.87 2.02
C SER A 77 1.04 -12.56 2.13
N GLN A 78 1.20 -12.06 3.35
CA GLN A 78 1.97 -10.85 3.64
C GLN A 78 3.44 -11.01 3.20
N THR A 79 4.06 -12.16 3.51
CA THR A 79 5.46 -12.44 3.15
C THR A 79 5.65 -12.44 1.63
N GLU A 80 4.71 -13.02 0.87
CA GLU A 80 4.74 -12.98 -0.59
C GLU A 80 4.55 -11.56 -1.12
N GLY A 81 3.68 -10.77 -0.49
CA GLY A 81 3.52 -9.35 -0.77
C GLY A 81 4.81 -8.55 -0.60
N VAL A 82 5.52 -8.72 0.52
CA VAL A 82 6.83 -8.07 0.79
C VAL A 82 7.86 -8.43 -0.26
N ARG A 83 7.97 -9.73 -0.61
CA ARG A 83 8.88 -10.18 -1.66
C ARG A 83 8.52 -9.58 -3.02
N THR A 84 7.23 -9.54 -3.36
CA THR A 84 6.77 -9.07 -4.67
C THR A 84 6.94 -7.57 -4.81
N LEU A 85 6.53 -6.78 -3.81
CA LEU A 85 6.70 -5.34 -3.82
C LEU A 85 8.19 -4.96 -3.85
N THR A 86 9.04 -5.66 -3.09
CA THR A 86 10.50 -5.47 -3.17
C THR A 86 11.02 -5.60 -4.61
N LYS A 87 10.61 -6.65 -5.33
CA LYS A 87 11.02 -6.85 -6.73
C LYS A 87 10.49 -5.74 -7.65
N VAL A 88 9.22 -5.37 -7.48
CA VAL A 88 8.56 -4.30 -8.23
C VAL A 88 9.30 -2.97 -8.08
N LEU A 89 9.58 -2.54 -6.85
CA LEU A 89 10.28 -1.27 -6.58
C LEU A 89 11.69 -1.28 -7.18
N ASN A 90 12.44 -2.36 -7.00
CA ASN A 90 13.80 -2.46 -7.52
C ASN A 90 13.83 -2.46 -9.05
N LYS A 91 12.86 -3.13 -9.70
CA LYS A 91 12.75 -3.18 -11.16
C LYS A 91 12.36 -1.82 -11.73
N TYR A 92 11.35 -1.17 -11.15
CA TYR A 92 10.89 0.14 -11.59
C TYR A 92 11.95 1.22 -11.37
N ALA A 93 12.60 1.26 -10.20
CA ALA A 93 13.68 2.22 -9.92
C ALA A 93 14.87 2.08 -10.88
N LYS A 94 15.14 0.87 -11.39
CA LYS A 94 16.19 0.61 -12.39
C LYS A 94 15.77 1.05 -13.80
N ALA A 95 14.55 0.72 -14.20
CA ALA A 95 14.04 1.00 -15.54
C ALA A 95 13.68 2.49 -15.73
N CYS A 96 13.14 3.12 -14.70
CA CYS A 96 12.61 4.48 -14.71
C CYS A 96 13.30 5.35 -13.66
N PRO A 97 14.61 5.61 -13.78
CA PRO A 97 15.40 6.28 -12.74
C PRO A 97 15.00 7.74 -12.50
N LYS A 98 14.23 8.36 -13.40
CA LYS A 98 13.73 9.74 -13.27
C LYS A 98 12.34 9.82 -12.63
N THR A 99 11.55 8.76 -12.73
CA THR A 99 10.17 8.73 -12.21
C THR A 99 10.18 8.51 -10.71
N LYS A 100 9.29 9.20 -9.99
CA LYS A 100 9.08 9.00 -8.55
C LYS A 100 7.87 8.09 -8.33
N MET A 101 7.99 7.20 -7.35
CA MET A 101 6.93 6.29 -6.93
C MET A 101 6.18 6.85 -5.73
N ILE A 102 4.88 6.61 -5.66
CA ILE A 102 4.06 6.83 -4.46
C ILE A 102 3.48 5.47 -4.07
N LEU A 103 3.61 5.09 -2.80
CA LEU A 103 3.14 3.80 -2.29
C LEU A 103 1.91 4.02 -1.43
N LEU A 104 0.81 3.36 -1.77
CA LEU A 104 -0.46 3.45 -1.04
C LEU A 104 -0.84 2.06 -0.54
N GLY A 105 -1.00 1.89 0.77
CA GLY A 105 -1.32 0.60 1.37
C GLY A 105 -2.50 0.69 2.30
N PHE A 106 -3.40 -0.28 2.19
CA PHE A 106 -4.50 -0.47 3.12
C PHE A 106 -4.35 -1.80 3.86
N SER A 107 -4.51 -1.81 5.18
CA SER A 107 -4.51 -3.01 6.02
C SER A 107 -3.26 -3.89 5.79
N GLN A 108 -3.42 -5.12 5.30
CA GLN A 108 -2.31 -5.99 4.92
C GLN A 108 -1.34 -5.33 3.92
N GLY A 109 -1.84 -4.52 2.99
CA GLY A 109 -1.01 -3.77 2.07
C GLY A 109 -0.18 -2.68 2.74
N ALA A 110 -0.70 -2.05 3.80
CA ALA A 110 0.06 -1.13 4.62
C ALA A 110 1.21 -1.85 5.35
N HIS A 111 0.94 -3.02 5.94
CA HIS A 111 1.97 -3.89 6.54
C HIS A 111 3.07 -4.21 5.52
N ILE A 112 2.70 -4.62 4.30
CA ILE A 112 3.64 -4.96 3.23
C ILE A 112 4.55 -3.78 2.89
N ILE A 113 3.98 -2.60 2.66
CA ILE A 113 4.77 -1.40 2.32
C ILE A 113 5.71 -1.04 3.45
N ALA A 114 5.22 -1.03 4.68
CA ALA A 114 6.02 -0.70 5.84
C ALA A 114 7.16 -1.72 6.04
N ASP A 115 6.94 -3.02 5.83
CA ASP A 115 8.01 -4.04 5.89
C ASP A 115 9.05 -3.91 4.78
N VAL A 116 8.64 -3.54 3.58
CA VAL A 116 9.57 -3.29 2.48
C VAL A 116 10.44 -2.07 2.78
N MET A 117 9.83 -0.99 3.28
CA MET A 117 10.51 0.30 3.41
C MET A 117 11.24 0.48 4.74
N CYS A 118 10.76 -0.13 5.82
CA CYS A 118 11.35 -0.09 7.16
C CYS A 118 12.09 -1.38 7.56
N GLY A 119 11.96 -2.47 6.79
CA GLY A 119 12.40 -3.79 7.19
C GLY A 119 11.38 -4.50 8.10
N ALA A 120 11.15 -5.77 7.82
CA ALA A 120 10.31 -6.66 8.60
C ALA A 120 11.01 -7.02 9.91
N SER A 121 10.32 -6.81 11.03
CA SER A 121 10.84 -7.14 12.36
C SER A 121 9.75 -7.59 13.34
N SER A 122 8.50 -7.73 12.89
CA SER A 122 7.39 -8.23 13.70
C SER A 122 7.55 -9.72 13.97
N GLU A 123 7.06 -10.18 15.11
CA GLU A 123 7.14 -11.59 15.51
C GLU A 123 6.38 -12.48 14.51
N GLY A 124 6.94 -13.65 14.18
CA GLY A 124 6.37 -14.57 13.21
C GLY A 124 6.69 -14.25 11.74
N PHE A 125 7.15 -13.05 11.40
CA PHE A 125 7.47 -12.67 10.02
C PHE A 125 8.97 -12.81 9.71
N PRO A 126 9.37 -13.25 8.50
CA PRO A 126 10.78 -13.34 8.13
C PRO A 126 11.44 -11.95 8.12
N ALA A 127 12.50 -11.78 8.91
CA ALA A 127 13.17 -10.49 9.04
C ALA A 127 13.78 -10.02 7.71
N THR A 128 13.61 -8.74 7.38
CA THR A 128 14.22 -8.10 6.21
C THR A 128 14.93 -6.80 6.60
N LYS A 129 15.77 -6.29 5.68
CA LYS A 129 16.38 -4.97 5.83
C LYS A 129 15.51 -3.91 5.14
N PRO A 130 15.49 -2.66 5.63
CA PRO A 130 14.92 -1.53 4.89
C PRO A 130 15.46 -1.44 3.47
N GLN A 131 14.66 -0.93 2.53
CA GLN A 131 15.17 -0.60 1.20
C GLN A 131 16.35 0.38 1.29
N PRO A 132 17.43 0.15 0.53
CA PRO A 132 18.59 1.03 0.56
C PRO A 132 18.28 2.41 -0.03
N PRO A 133 19.07 3.45 0.28
CA PRO A 133 18.87 4.82 -0.21
C PRO A 133 18.67 4.95 -1.73
N LYS A 134 19.34 4.11 -2.52
CA LYS A 134 19.19 4.08 -4.00
C LYS A 134 17.76 3.77 -4.46
N ILE A 135 16.97 3.05 -3.65
CA ILE A 135 15.57 2.73 -3.91
C ILE A 135 14.67 3.71 -3.17
N SER A 136 14.92 3.95 -1.89
CA SER A 136 14.04 4.80 -1.08
C SER A 136 14.04 6.26 -1.57
N SER A 137 15.12 6.78 -2.17
CA SER A 137 15.13 8.12 -2.81
C SER A 137 14.27 8.24 -4.08
N LYS A 138 13.81 7.11 -4.64
CA LYS A 138 12.87 7.05 -5.76
C LYS A 138 11.41 6.98 -5.30
N VAL A 139 11.17 6.83 -4.00
CA VAL A 139 9.82 6.90 -3.41
C VAL A 139 9.60 8.31 -2.87
N ALA A 140 8.60 9.01 -3.40
CA ALA A 140 8.22 10.35 -2.97
C ALA A 140 7.37 10.33 -1.70
N ALA A 141 6.40 9.42 -1.60
CA ALA A 141 5.47 9.36 -0.47
C ALA A 141 5.04 7.92 -0.16
N LEU A 142 4.74 7.66 1.11
CA LEU A 142 4.10 6.46 1.60
C LEU A 142 2.83 6.87 2.35
N VAL A 143 1.69 6.31 1.95
CA VAL A 143 0.41 6.45 2.65
C VAL A 143 -0.02 5.07 3.11
N LEU A 144 -0.17 4.91 4.42
CA LEU A 144 -0.56 3.66 5.05
C LEU A 144 -1.88 3.90 5.78
N MET A 145 -2.85 3.01 5.63
CA MET A 145 -4.15 3.11 6.31
C MET A 145 -4.44 1.79 7.02
N GLY A 146 -4.60 1.83 8.34
CA GLY A 146 -4.86 0.66 9.17
C GLY A 146 -3.70 -0.34 9.21
N ASP A 147 -2.45 0.13 9.33
CA ASP A 147 -1.25 -0.73 9.35
C ASP A 147 -1.20 -1.65 10.59
N PRO A 148 -1.36 -2.98 10.44
CA PRO A 148 -1.26 -3.94 11.55
C PRO A 148 0.12 -3.99 12.21
N SER A 149 1.16 -3.45 11.55
CA SER A 149 2.54 -3.48 12.03
C SER A 149 3.02 -2.22 12.74
N ILE A 150 2.12 -1.27 12.92
CA ILE A 150 2.44 0.01 13.55
C ILE A 150 2.94 -0.21 14.98
N THR A 151 3.95 0.58 15.36
CA THR A 151 4.46 0.65 16.72
C THR A 151 4.15 2.03 17.28
N GLU A 152 3.66 2.09 18.51
CA GLU A 152 3.38 3.34 19.22
C GLU A 152 4.59 4.29 19.19
N GLY A 153 4.34 5.58 19.07
CA GLY A 153 5.37 6.63 19.07
C GLY A 153 6.11 6.83 17.74
N GLN A 154 5.73 6.13 16.67
CA GLN A 154 6.27 6.41 15.34
C GLN A 154 5.84 7.82 14.87
N PRO A 155 6.78 8.66 14.38
CA PRO A 155 6.54 10.10 14.16
C PRO A 155 5.65 10.42 12.94
N PHE A 156 5.31 9.41 12.16
CA PHE A 156 4.46 9.50 10.98
C PHE A 156 3.05 8.95 11.23
N HIS A 157 2.73 8.56 12.47
CA HIS A 157 1.39 8.19 12.86
C HIS A 157 0.45 9.41 12.80
N MET A 158 -0.75 9.18 12.27
CA MET A 158 -1.83 10.16 12.23
C MET A 158 -3.14 9.47 12.58
N GLY A 159 -3.96 10.12 13.41
CA GLY A 159 -5.21 9.54 13.90
C GLY A 159 -5.28 9.58 15.42
N SER A 160 -6.27 8.89 15.96
CA SER A 160 -6.61 8.90 17.38
C SER A 160 -6.05 7.72 18.18
N SER A 161 -5.50 6.70 17.52
CA SER A 161 -4.91 5.54 18.21
C SER A 161 -3.67 5.94 18.99
N GLN A 162 -3.50 5.32 20.16
CA GLN A 162 -2.27 5.44 20.98
C GLN A 162 -1.63 4.07 21.21
N GLY A 163 -2.14 3.03 20.54
CA GLY A 163 -1.69 1.67 20.73
C GLY A 163 -0.68 1.19 19.69
N ASN A 164 -0.31 -0.08 19.86
CA ASN A 164 0.44 -0.85 18.88
C ASN A 164 -0.53 -1.63 18.00
N GLY A 165 -0.15 -1.93 16.76
CA GLY A 165 -0.90 -2.88 15.93
C GLY A 165 -0.78 -4.32 16.44
N ILE A 166 -1.52 -5.24 15.82
CA ILE A 166 -1.51 -6.67 16.19
C ILE A 166 -0.19 -7.38 15.83
N PHE A 167 0.65 -6.77 14.99
CA PHE A 167 1.97 -7.28 14.60
C PHE A 167 3.05 -6.20 14.74
N PRO A 168 3.25 -5.60 15.92
CA PRO A 168 4.09 -4.41 16.04
C PRO A 168 5.55 -4.73 15.71
N ARG A 169 6.23 -3.76 15.10
CA ARG A 169 7.65 -3.89 14.77
C ARG A 169 8.51 -3.93 16.02
N GLN A 170 9.43 -4.89 16.09
CA GLN A 170 10.44 -4.95 17.15
C GLN A 170 11.62 -3.98 16.91
N ARG A 171 11.77 -3.48 15.67
CA ARG A 171 12.85 -2.55 15.28
C ARG A 171 12.30 -1.33 14.51
N PRO A 172 11.50 -0.45 15.15
CA PRO A 172 10.86 0.69 14.48
C PRO A 172 11.86 1.71 13.90
N GLY A 173 13.11 1.74 14.41
CA GLY A 173 14.18 2.60 13.88
C GLY A 173 14.52 2.37 12.41
N GLY A 174 14.16 1.21 11.84
CA GLY A 174 14.31 0.95 10.40
C GLY A 174 13.53 1.93 9.50
N CYS A 175 12.49 2.59 10.03
CA CYS A 175 11.71 3.59 9.31
C CYS A 175 12.35 4.99 9.26
N GLN A 176 13.47 5.23 9.96
CA GLN A 176 13.99 6.59 10.16
C GLN A 176 14.26 7.35 8.85
N CYS A 177 14.72 6.65 7.80
CA CYS A 177 15.03 7.29 6.51
C CYS A 177 13.79 7.66 5.68
N ILE A 178 12.60 7.17 6.03
CA ILE A 178 11.35 7.41 5.29
C ILE A 178 10.30 8.17 6.10
N SER A 179 10.55 8.41 7.39
CA SER A 179 9.57 9.02 8.30
C SER A 179 9.02 10.35 7.80
N HIS A 180 9.89 11.23 7.30
CA HIS A 180 9.54 12.57 6.79
C HIS A 180 8.63 12.58 5.55
N LYS A 181 8.42 11.43 4.91
CA LYS A 181 7.60 11.26 3.70
C LYS A 181 6.59 10.12 3.82
N THR A 182 6.29 9.74 5.05
CA THR A 182 5.30 8.72 5.38
C THR A 182 4.18 9.35 6.18
N VAL A 183 2.96 8.91 5.94
CA VAL A 183 1.82 9.08 6.85
C VAL A 183 1.16 7.72 7.04
N SER A 184 0.88 7.35 8.29
CA SER A 184 0.19 6.11 8.65
C SER A 184 -1.03 6.42 9.49
N PHE A 185 -2.21 6.23 8.90
CA PHE A 185 -3.50 6.49 9.51
C PHE A 185 -3.93 5.30 10.37
N CYS A 186 -4.20 5.56 11.64
CA CYS A 186 -4.77 4.58 12.56
C CYS A 186 -5.59 5.28 13.64
N ASP A 187 -6.84 4.88 13.81
CA ASP A 187 -7.74 5.43 14.80
C ASP A 187 -8.00 4.45 15.94
N ALA A 188 -8.32 5.02 17.11
CA ALA A 188 -8.73 4.24 18.26
C ALA A 188 -9.98 3.43 17.91
N GLY A 189 -10.00 2.16 18.34
CA GLY A 189 -11.06 1.20 18.03
C GLY A 189 -10.75 0.27 16.85
N ASP A 190 -9.76 0.57 16.01
CA ASP A 190 -9.36 -0.31 14.90
C ASP A 190 -8.76 -1.64 15.41
N PRO A 191 -9.36 -2.80 15.09
CA PRO A 191 -8.93 -4.10 15.63
C PRO A 191 -7.56 -4.60 15.14
N PHE A 192 -6.96 -3.96 14.13
CA PHE A 192 -5.72 -4.42 13.50
C PHE A 192 -4.55 -3.49 13.78
N CYS A 193 -4.73 -2.18 13.58
CA CYS A 193 -3.67 -1.21 13.87
C CYS A 193 -3.66 -0.75 15.34
N GLU A 194 -4.68 -1.15 16.13
CA GLU A 194 -4.70 -1.03 17.58
C GLU A 194 -5.11 -2.37 18.22
N ALA A 195 -4.12 -3.09 18.74
CA ALA A 195 -4.31 -4.41 19.33
C ALA A 195 -5.24 -4.35 20.56
N GLY A 196 -6.21 -5.28 20.59
CA GLY A 196 -7.20 -5.39 21.66
C GLY A 196 -8.54 -4.70 21.36
N SER A 197 -8.63 -3.94 20.26
CA SER A 197 -9.86 -3.31 19.79
C SER A 197 -10.68 -4.24 18.87
N HIS A 198 -11.95 -3.89 18.59
CA HIS A 198 -12.91 -4.77 17.90
C HIS A 198 -13.80 -4.06 16.86
N GLU A 199 -13.56 -2.79 16.55
CA GLU A 199 -14.45 -1.99 15.70
C GLU A 199 -14.04 -2.02 14.23
N LEU A 200 -14.46 -3.06 13.51
CA LEU A 200 -14.14 -3.21 12.07
C LEU A 200 -14.60 -2.01 11.23
N ALA A 201 -15.66 -1.31 11.64
CA ALA A 201 -16.13 -0.11 10.96
C ALA A 201 -15.07 1.01 10.95
N VAL A 202 -14.29 1.17 12.02
CA VAL A 202 -13.18 2.13 12.09
C VAL A 202 -12.12 1.77 11.03
N HIS A 203 -11.73 0.50 10.98
CA HIS A 203 -10.75 0.02 10.01
C HIS A 203 -11.14 0.29 8.55
N MET A 204 -12.43 0.18 8.24
CA MET A 204 -12.94 0.37 6.88
C MET A 204 -13.16 1.84 6.50
N ASN A 205 -13.04 2.78 7.46
CA ASN A 205 -13.43 4.17 7.26
C ASN A 205 -12.28 5.09 6.80
N TYR A 206 -11.01 4.65 6.83
CA TYR A 206 -9.88 5.54 6.57
C TYR A 206 -9.89 6.24 5.21
N VAL A 207 -10.32 5.56 4.15
CA VAL A 207 -10.39 6.17 2.81
C VAL A 207 -11.41 7.31 2.80
N VAL A 208 -12.56 7.12 3.45
CA VAL A 208 -13.61 8.13 3.57
C VAL A 208 -13.16 9.29 4.48
N ALA A 209 -12.57 8.97 5.63
CA ALA A 209 -12.18 9.96 6.64
C ALA A 209 -10.95 10.78 6.24
N TYR A 210 -9.98 10.15 5.59
CA TYR A 210 -8.65 10.73 5.35
C TYR A 210 -8.24 10.76 3.88
N GLY A 211 -9.05 10.29 2.95
CA GLY A 211 -8.65 10.13 1.55
C GLY A 211 -8.14 11.43 0.90
N ASP A 212 -8.79 12.57 1.15
CA ASP A 212 -8.33 13.86 0.64
C ASP A 212 -7.04 14.35 1.33
N ILE A 213 -6.94 14.19 2.66
CA ILE A 213 -5.74 14.53 3.44
C ILE A 213 -4.54 13.70 2.97
N ALA A 214 -4.76 12.40 2.75
CA ALA A 214 -3.76 11.46 2.27
C ALA A 214 -3.28 11.80 0.86
N ALA A 215 -4.20 12.13 -0.05
CA ALA A 215 -3.87 12.56 -1.40
C ALA A 215 -3.09 13.89 -1.39
N ASP A 216 -3.52 14.88 -0.60
CA ASP A 216 -2.82 16.16 -0.47
C ASP A 216 -1.40 15.98 0.07
N PHE A 217 -1.22 15.13 1.09
CA PHE A 217 0.10 14.77 1.61
C PHE A 217 0.98 14.18 0.50
N ALA A 218 0.48 13.18 -0.23
CA ALA A 218 1.23 12.49 -1.27
C ALA A 218 1.61 13.41 -2.44
N VAL A 219 0.68 14.25 -2.92
CA VAL A 219 0.93 15.25 -3.96
C VAL A 219 1.97 16.27 -3.51
N SER A 220 1.83 16.78 -2.28
CA SER A 220 2.76 17.73 -1.69
C SER A 220 4.17 17.14 -1.58
N MET A 221 4.28 15.86 -1.21
CA MET A 221 5.56 15.16 -1.14
C MET A 221 6.17 14.87 -2.50
N PHE A 222 5.37 14.52 -3.51
CA PHE A 222 5.83 14.37 -4.89
C PHE A 222 6.49 15.64 -5.44
N HIS A 223 5.86 16.80 -5.27
CA HIS A 223 6.42 18.06 -5.77
C HIS A 223 7.68 18.55 -5.03
N ARG A 224 7.99 17.99 -3.85
CA ARG A 224 9.23 18.27 -3.10
C ARG A 224 10.37 17.31 -3.39
N ALA A 225 10.10 16.18 -4.06
CA ALA A 225 10.99 15.01 -4.12
C ALA A 225 12.03 15.04 -5.24
#